data_AF-A0A521G6C9-F1
#
_entry.id   AF-A0A521G6C9-F1
#
_cell.length_a   1.000
_cell.length_b   1.000
_cell.length_c   1.000
_cell.angle_alpha   90.00
_cell.angle_beta   90.00
_cell.angle_gamma   90.00
#
_symmetry.space_group_name_H-M   'P 1'
#
loop_
_entity.id
_entity.type
_entity.pdbx_description
1 polymer ?
#
loop_
_entity_poly.entity_id
_entity_poly.type
_entity_poly.pdbx_seq_one_letter_code
_entity_poly.pdbx_strand_id
1 'polypeptide(L)'
;MELFESILAVEPDVDTYFECLAALYKRRLKYAKILQYQPIPTMSQVGPRGLLQYGVLSDKALVTLLFWRKWFFDIDNRAGQETGYIFEPIVARCIGGQSISASKSPVRRTSDVNKGRQVDCIVGNDAYEIKLRITIAASGQGRWGEEKTFPEDCKNSGFRPILLVFDGTQANKLDELTAIFIKCGGEVKTGEGAWAHLESMAGPAISVFLEKYVKEPLKNLLESAPSREDLPSLSLHQTDTTIQIVIGDEAVTINRPMKEEDIISDEGN
;
A
#
# COMPACT_ATOMS: atom_id res chain seq x y z
N MET A 1 -6.17 -5.71 -33.65
CA MET A 1 -4.82 -6.23 -33.40
C MET A 1 -3.78 -5.31 -34.06
N GLU A 2 -3.97 -4.94 -35.33
CA GLU A 2 -3.12 -4.00 -36.09
C GLU A 2 -2.83 -2.66 -35.39
N LEU A 3 -3.81 -2.03 -34.71
CA LEU A 3 -3.59 -0.76 -34.01
C LEU A 3 -2.61 -0.88 -32.83
N PHE A 4 -2.70 -1.95 -32.03
CA PHE A 4 -1.84 -2.11 -30.87
C PHE A 4 -0.39 -2.39 -31.30
N GLU A 5 -0.22 -3.24 -32.31
CA GLU A 5 1.10 -3.52 -32.91
C GLU A 5 1.70 -2.25 -33.54
N SER A 6 0.88 -1.44 -34.22
CA SER A 6 1.33 -0.15 -34.77
C SER A 6 1.76 0.83 -33.68
N ILE A 7 1.06 0.86 -32.55
CA ILE A 7 1.42 1.72 -31.42
C ILE A 7 2.72 1.24 -30.76
N LEU A 8 2.89 -0.07 -30.53
CA LEU A 8 4.13 -0.62 -29.98
C LEU A 8 5.35 -0.39 -30.87
N ALA A 9 5.15 -0.33 -32.19
CA ALA A 9 6.22 0.02 -33.12
C ALA A 9 6.66 1.49 -33.01
N VAL A 10 5.79 2.38 -32.51
CA VAL A 10 6.08 3.80 -32.30
C VAL A 10 6.58 4.09 -30.89
N GLU A 11 5.96 3.46 -29.88
CA GLU A 11 6.32 3.63 -28.47
C GLU A 11 6.32 2.25 -27.77
N PRO A 12 7.51 1.64 -27.58
CA PRO A 12 7.64 0.28 -27.08
C PRO A 12 7.10 0.06 -25.65
N ASP A 13 7.05 1.09 -24.79
CA ASP A 13 6.63 0.95 -23.39
C ASP A 13 5.11 1.12 -23.16
N VAL A 14 4.32 1.23 -24.24
CA VAL A 14 2.86 1.33 -24.17
C VAL A 14 2.21 0.06 -23.59
N ASP A 15 2.80 -1.12 -23.80
CA ASP A 15 2.31 -2.35 -23.19
C ASP A 15 2.30 -2.25 -21.65
N THR A 16 3.41 -1.75 -21.10
CA THR A 16 3.65 -1.59 -19.68
C THR A 16 2.71 -0.54 -19.10
N TYR A 17 2.38 0.52 -19.86
CA TYR A 17 1.36 1.50 -19.47
C TYR A 17 0.01 0.81 -19.22
N PHE A 18 -0.45 0.00 -20.18
CA PHE A 18 -1.74 -0.68 -20.07
C PHE A 18 -1.73 -1.77 -19.01
N GLU A 19 -0.62 -2.47 -18.81
CA GLU A 19 -0.45 -3.42 -17.71
C GLU A 19 -0.61 -2.74 -16.35
N CYS A 20 0.11 -1.63 -16.13
CA CYS A 20 0.03 -0.86 -14.89
C CYS A 20 -1.39 -0.32 -14.65
N LEU A 21 -2.05 0.17 -15.72
CA LEU A 21 -3.41 0.66 -15.66
C LEU A 21 -4.40 -0.46 -15.30
N ALA A 22 -4.30 -1.62 -15.95
CA ALA A 22 -5.14 -2.77 -15.65
C ALA A 22 -4.92 -3.26 -14.21
N ALA A 23 -3.67 -3.29 -13.73
CA ALA A 23 -3.35 -3.62 -12.35
C ALA A 23 -4.00 -2.64 -11.36
N LEU A 24 -3.98 -1.33 -11.66
CA LEU A 24 -4.63 -0.30 -10.85
C LEU A 24 -6.14 -0.49 -10.76
N TYR A 25 -6.82 -0.65 -11.88
CA TYR A 25 -8.27 -0.85 -11.88
C TYR A 25 -8.67 -2.16 -11.21
N LYS A 26 -7.90 -3.25 -11.40
CA LYS A 26 -8.13 -4.52 -10.70
C LYS A 26 -8.06 -4.35 -9.18
N ARG A 27 -7.11 -3.56 -8.68
CA ARG A 27 -6.94 -3.30 -7.24
C ARG A 27 -8.03 -2.40 -6.68
N ARG A 28 -8.44 -1.37 -7.43
CA ARG A 28 -9.62 -0.54 -7.09
C ARG A 28 -10.88 -1.39 -6.96
N LEU A 29 -11.14 -2.29 -7.92
CA LEU A 29 -12.29 -3.20 -7.86
C LEU A 29 -12.20 -4.16 -6.67
N LYS A 30 -11.00 -4.69 -6.39
CA LYS A 30 -10.79 -5.55 -5.22
C LYS A 30 -11.04 -4.80 -3.91
N TYR A 31 -10.57 -3.57 -3.79
CA TYR A 31 -10.81 -2.75 -2.61
C TYR A 31 -12.30 -2.40 -2.44
N ALA A 32 -13.00 -2.08 -3.54
CA ALA A 32 -14.46 -1.92 -3.51
C ALA A 32 -15.15 -3.17 -2.96
N LYS A 33 -14.75 -4.38 -3.37
CA LYS A 33 -15.26 -5.63 -2.78
C LYS A 33 -14.90 -5.75 -1.30
N ILE A 34 -13.67 -5.40 -0.88
CA ILE A 34 -13.29 -5.41 0.54
C ILE A 34 -14.26 -4.55 1.35
N LEU A 35 -14.61 -3.35 0.89
CA LEU A 35 -15.58 -2.49 1.57
C LEU A 35 -16.95 -3.17 1.72
N GLN A 36 -17.44 -3.85 0.68
CA GLN A 36 -18.74 -4.54 0.69
C GLN A 36 -18.77 -5.72 1.69
N TYR A 37 -17.69 -6.49 1.76
CA TYR A 37 -17.64 -7.75 2.52
C TYR A 37 -16.93 -7.64 3.87
N GLN A 38 -16.30 -6.51 4.22
CA GLN A 38 -15.60 -6.35 5.49
C GLN A 38 -16.56 -6.60 6.66
N PRO A 39 -16.30 -7.62 7.52
CA PRO A 39 -17.19 -7.95 8.62
C PRO A 39 -17.38 -6.78 9.60
N ILE A 40 -18.60 -6.66 10.11
CA ILE A 40 -18.89 -5.75 11.23
C ILE A 40 -18.26 -6.35 12.49
N PRO A 41 -17.49 -5.56 13.27
CA PRO A 41 -16.87 -6.05 14.49
C PRO A 41 -17.90 -6.50 15.53
N THR A 42 -17.52 -7.48 16.34
CA THR A 42 -18.32 -7.98 17.47
C THR A 42 -17.74 -7.49 18.80
N MET A 43 -18.55 -7.50 19.86
CA MET A 43 -18.09 -7.07 21.19
C MET A 43 -16.97 -7.94 21.76
N SER A 44 -16.86 -9.21 21.37
CA SER A 44 -15.73 -10.06 21.78
C SER A 44 -14.39 -9.56 21.22
N GLN A 45 -14.39 -8.88 20.07
CA GLN A 45 -13.16 -8.36 19.43
C GLN A 45 -12.69 -7.03 20.01
N VAL A 46 -13.61 -6.21 20.53
CA VAL A 46 -13.31 -4.81 20.91
C VAL A 46 -13.63 -4.48 22.36
N GLY A 47 -14.46 -5.28 23.04
CA GLY A 47 -14.98 -5.02 24.38
C GLY A 47 -13.93 -4.70 25.45
N PRO A 48 -12.82 -5.45 25.56
CA PRO A 48 -11.76 -5.14 26.53
C PRO A 48 -11.17 -3.73 26.37
N ARG A 49 -11.21 -3.15 25.16
CA ARG A 49 -10.70 -1.78 24.89
C ARG A 49 -11.62 -0.70 25.45
N GLY A 50 -12.86 -1.04 25.79
CA GLY A 50 -13.81 -0.14 26.45
C GLY A 50 -13.36 0.30 27.83
N LEU A 51 -12.53 -0.50 28.52
CA LEU A 51 -11.98 -0.17 29.85
C LEU A 51 -11.23 1.18 29.86
N LEU A 52 -10.61 1.57 28.74
CA LEU A 52 -9.84 2.80 28.63
C LEU A 52 -10.70 4.07 28.54
N GLN A 53 -12.00 3.93 28.24
CA GLN A 53 -12.91 5.05 27.98
C GLN A 53 -14.26 4.88 28.69
N TYR A 54 -14.36 3.90 29.59
CA TYR A 54 -15.58 3.62 30.33
C TYR A 54 -15.96 4.81 31.22
N GLY A 55 -17.24 5.20 31.22
CA GLY A 55 -17.74 6.37 31.94
C GLY A 55 -17.55 7.72 31.23
N VAL A 56 -16.85 7.77 30.09
CA VAL A 56 -16.74 8.99 29.26
C VAL A 56 -17.97 9.20 28.39
N LEU A 57 -18.54 8.10 27.90
CA LEU A 57 -19.75 8.05 27.07
C LEU A 57 -20.76 7.10 27.71
N SER A 58 -22.02 7.19 27.29
CA SER A 58 -22.98 6.13 27.59
C SER A 58 -22.52 4.80 26.98
N ASP A 59 -22.91 3.68 27.58
CA ASP A 59 -22.49 2.34 27.13
C ASP A 59 -22.79 2.11 25.64
N LYS A 60 -23.98 2.52 25.19
CA LYS A 60 -24.40 2.42 23.79
C LYS A 60 -23.48 3.23 22.86
N ALA A 61 -23.15 4.47 23.26
CA ALA A 61 -22.27 5.33 22.46
C ALA A 61 -20.83 4.80 22.43
N LEU A 62 -20.32 4.30 23.56
CA LEU A 62 -18.98 3.69 23.63
C LEU A 62 -18.90 2.44 22.75
N VAL A 63 -19.86 1.52 22.84
CA VAL A 63 -19.94 0.33 21.98
C VAL A 63 -19.95 0.71 20.49
N THR A 64 -20.78 1.69 20.12
CA THR A 64 -20.87 2.18 18.74
C THR A 64 -19.53 2.75 18.25
N LEU A 65 -18.86 3.56 19.08
CA LEU A 65 -17.53 4.08 18.77
C LEU A 65 -16.49 2.97 18.58
N LEU A 66 -16.52 1.93 19.43
CA LEU A 66 -15.59 0.80 19.34
C LEU A 66 -15.76 0.00 18.03
N PHE A 67 -17.01 -0.19 17.58
CA PHE A 67 -17.30 -0.85 16.30
C PHE A 67 -16.76 -0.05 15.12
N TRP A 68 -17.12 1.23 15.01
CA TRP A 68 -16.63 2.07 13.91
C TRP A 68 -15.11 2.18 13.91
N ARG A 69 -14.49 2.38 15.08
CA ARG A 69 -13.03 2.44 15.20
C ARG A 69 -12.35 1.17 14.69
N LYS A 70 -12.90 -0.01 15.04
CA LYS A 70 -12.33 -1.29 14.60
C LYS A 70 -12.58 -1.52 13.11
N TRP A 71 -13.77 -1.17 12.60
CA TRP A 71 -14.08 -1.31 11.18
C TRP A 71 -13.19 -0.40 10.33
N PHE A 72 -13.01 0.86 10.70
CA PHE A 72 -12.08 1.79 10.05
C PHE A 72 -10.64 1.26 10.07
N PHE A 73 -10.18 0.77 11.22
CA PHE A 73 -8.85 0.17 11.33
C PHE A 73 -8.66 -1.00 10.36
N ASP A 74 -9.68 -1.84 10.19
CA ASP A 74 -9.59 -2.99 9.30
C ASP A 74 -9.58 -2.58 7.81
N ILE A 75 -10.45 -1.66 7.41
CA ILE A 75 -10.45 -1.19 6.00
C ILE A 75 -9.18 -0.41 5.67
N ASP A 76 -8.66 0.39 6.60
CA ASP A 76 -7.40 1.14 6.42
C ASP A 76 -6.21 0.19 6.29
N ASN A 77 -6.13 -0.82 7.16
CA ASN A 77 -5.09 -1.85 7.06
C ASN A 77 -5.17 -2.61 5.72
N ARG A 78 -6.39 -2.91 5.23
CA ARG A 78 -6.59 -3.52 3.91
C ARG A 78 -6.23 -2.57 2.76
N ALA A 79 -6.53 -1.28 2.88
CA ALA A 79 -6.15 -0.26 1.91
C ALA A 79 -4.63 -0.13 1.82
N GLY A 80 -3.93 -0.11 2.96
CA GLY A 80 -2.47 -0.12 3.02
C GLY A 80 -1.87 -1.36 2.35
N GLN A 81 -2.44 -2.54 2.58
CA GLN A 81 -2.01 -3.78 1.93
C GLN A 81 -2.21 -3.74 0.41
N GLU A 82 -3.40 -3.36 -0.06
CA GLU A 82 -3.66 -3.30 -1.51
C GLU A 82 -2.83 -2.22 -2.20
N THR A 83 -2.52 -1.11 -1.50
CA THR A 83 -1.59 -0.07 -1.96
C THR A 83 -0.17 -0.61 -2.11
N GLY A 84 0.34 -1.40 -1.15
CA GLY A 84 1.64 -2.06 -1.29
C GLY A 84 1.68 -3.00 -2.51
N TYR A 85 0.65 -3.83 -2.67
CA TYR A 85 0.54 -4.80 -3.77
C TYR A 85 0.36 -4.21 -5.18
N ILE A 86 0.15 -2.91 -5.29
CA ILE A 86 0.10 -2.20 -6.57
C ILE A 86 1.31 -1.31 -6.77
N PHE A 87 1.79 -0.67 -5.71
CA PHE A 87 2.86 0.31 -5.83
C PHE A 87 4.20 -0.35 -6.17
N GLU A 88 4.59 -1.42 -5.46
CA GLU A 88 5.87 -2.11 -5.73
C GLU A 88 5.93 -2.64 -7.19
N PRO A 89 4.89 -3.32 -7.72
CA PRO A 89 4.92 -3.78 -9.10
C PRO A 89 4.87 -2.68 -10.16
N ILE A 90 4.29 -1.50 -9.85
CA ILE A 90 4.35 -0.33 -10.74
C ILE A 90 5.79 0.17 -10.80
N VAL A 91 6.42 0.41 -9.64
CA VAL A 91 7.78 0.94 -9.57
C VAL A 91 8.76 -0.02 -10.24
N ALA A 92 8.66 -1.34 -9.96
CA ALA A 92 9.53 -2.35 -10.57
C ALA A 92 9.46 -2.34 -12.11
N ARG A 93 8.25 -2.22 -12.67
CA ARG A 93 8.04 -2.10 -14.13
C ARG A 93 8.63 -0.81 -14.68
N CYS A 94 8.44 0.31 -14.00
CA CYS A 94 8.93 1.61 -14.44
C CYS A 94 10.46 1.67 -14.52
N ILE A 95 11.17 0.96 -13.63
CA ILE A 95 12.63 0.87 -13.67
C ILE A 95 13.16 -0.22 -14.61
N GLY A 96 12.27 -0.87 -15.37
CA GLY A 96 12.63 -1.91 -16.34
C GLY A 96 13.06 -3.23 -15.72
N GLY A 97 12.71 -3.49 -14.45
CA GLY A 97 13.07 -4.72 -13.76
C GLY A 97 11.86 -5.59 -13.43
N GLN A 98 12.13 -6.65 -12.66
CA GLN A 98 11.12 -7.63 -12.27
C GLN A 98 11.21 -7.91 -10.77
N SER A 99 10.07 -8.07 -10.12
CA SER A 99 10.02 -8.54 -8.73
C SER A 99 10.41 -10.00 -8.65
N ILE A 100 11.34 -10.32 -7.75
CA ILE A 100 11.90 -11.67 -7.63
C ILE A 100 11.50 -12.29 -6.30
N SER A 101 10.70 -13.36 -6.38
CA SER A 101 10.35 -14.18 -5.22
C SER A 101 11.58 -14.83 -4.59
N ALA A 102 11.57 -15.01 -3.28
CA ALA A 102 12.67 -15.65 -2.53
C ALA A 102 13.17 -16.97 -3.15
N SER A 103 12.29 -17.83 -3.68
CA SER A 103 12.68 -19.11 -4.27
C SER A 103 13.52 -18.98 -5.55
N LYS A 104 13.33 -17.91 -6.32
CA LYS A 104 14.02 -17.63 -7.58
C LYS A 104 15.11 -16.57 -7.46
N SER A 105 15.31 -16.03 -6.26
CA SER A 105 16.19 -14.88 -6.07
C SER A 105 17.66 -15.25 -6.21
N PRO A 106 18.44 -14.47 -6.99
CA PRO A 106 19.89 -14.58 -7.00
C PRO A 106 20.50 -14.01 -5.72
N VAL A 107 19.78 -13.16 -4.99
CA VAL A 107 20.20 -12.66 -3.67
C VAL A 107 19.90 -13.72 -2.61
N ARG A 108 20.91 -14.10 -1.84
CA ARG A 108 20.84 -15.12 -0.78
C ARG A 108 20.87 -14.48 0.59
N ARG A 109 20.16 -15.10 1.54
CA ARG A 109 20.15 -14.65 2.94
C ARG A 109 21.51 -14.96 3.57
N THR A 110 22.09 -13.99 4.25
CA THR A 110 23.36 -14.12 4.98
C THR A 110 23.25 -15.15 6.11
N SER A 111 22.06 -15.28 6.71
CA SER A 111 21.80 -16.28 7.76
C SER A 111 21.67 -17.71 7.23
N ASP A 112 21.36 -17.90 5.95
CA ASP A 112 21.21 -19.21 5.31
C ASP A 112 21.34 -19.05 3.80
N VAL A 113 22.55 -19.30 3.28
CA VAL A 113 22.89 -19.09 1.86
C VAL A 113 22.09 -19.97 0.91
N ASN A 114 21.43 -21.03 1.41
CA ASN A 114 20.56 -21.89 0.61
C ASN A 114 19.16 -21.29 0.40
N LYS A 115 18.82 -20.22 1.14
CA LYS A 115 17.54 -19.52 1.01
C LYS A 115 17.72 -18.20 0.29
N GLY A 116 16.95 -18.02 -0.77
CA GLY A 116 16.90 -16.72 -1.45
C GLY A 116 16.15 -15.67 -0.63
N ARG A 117 16.46 -14.42 -0.94
CA ARG A 117 15.86 -13.22 -0.37
C ARG A 117 14.81 -12.69 -1.32
N GLN A 118 13.62 -12.33 -0.84
CA GLN A 118 12.69 -11.59 -1.70
C GLN A 118 13.29 -10.22 -2.01
N VAL A 119 13.28 -9.84 -3.27
CA VAL A 119 13.77 -8.54 -3.75
C VAL A 119 12.67 -7.89 -4.56
N ASP A 120 12.35 -6.64 -4.26
CA ASP A 120 11.24 -5.94 -4.88
C ASP A 120 11.48 -5.72 -6.38
N CYS A 121 12.74 -5.47 -6.76
CA CYS A 121 13.16 -5.39 -8.15
C CYS A 121 14.68 -5.61 -8.33
N ILE A 122 15.09 -6.23 -9.43
CA ILE A 122 16.49 -6.30 -9.86
C ILE A 122 16.64 -5.71 -11.27
N VAL A 123 17.64 -4.84 -11.45
CA VAL A 123 18.02 -4.25 -12.75
C VAL A 123 19.54 -4.32 -12.88
N GLY A 124 20.04 -5.16 -13.78
CA GLY A 124 21.48 -5.44 -13.87
C GLY A 124 22.03 -5.97 -12.54
N ASN A 125 22.99 -5.24 -11.94
CA ASN A 125 23.56 -5.56 -10.64
C ASN A 125 22.92 -4.80 -9.47
N ASP A 126 21.88 -3.99 -9.73
CA ASP A 126 21.19 -3.22 -8.70
C ASP A 126 19.98 -4.02 -8.16
N ALA A 127 19.94 -4.18 -6.84
CA ALA A 127 18.85 -4.83 -6.10
C ALA A 127 18.08 -3.79 -5.29
N TYR A 128 16.83 -3.58 -5.65
CA TYR A 128 15.99 -2.52 -5.10
C TYR A 128 15.11 -3.03 -3.96
N GLU A 129 15.07 -2.25 -2.88
CA GLU A 129 14.03 -2.26 -1.85
C GLU A 129 13.19 -0.99 -2.04
N ILE A 130 11.88 -1.13 -2.17
CA ILE A 130 10.95 -0.05 -2.53
C ILE A 130 10.00 0.20 -1.38
N LYS A 131 9.91 1.45 -0.91
CA LYS A 131 8.98 1.84 0.16
C LYS A 131 8.26 3.14 -0.18
N LEU A 132 6.96 3.17 0.08
CA LEU A 132 6.20 4.43 0.03
C LEU A 132 6.60 5.36 1.17
N ARG A 133 6.71 4.83 2.40
CA ARG A 133 7.04 5.57 3.62
C ARG A 133 7.72 4.62 4.61
N ILE A 134 8.66 5.14 5.41
CA ILE A 134 9.17 4.44 6.59
C ILE A 134 8.20 4.62 7.75
N THR A 135 7.38 3.61 8.03
CA THR A 135 6.45 3.65 9.17
C THR A 135 7.07 3.02 10.43
N ILE A 136 6.90 3.68 11.57
CA ILE A 136 7.14 3.07 12.87
C ILE A 136 5.88 2.30 13.26
N ALA A 137 5.82 1.00 12.96
CA ALA A 137 4.78 0.15 13.54
C ALA A 137 4.99 0.08 15.07
N ALA A 138 3.92 0.21 15.86
CA ALA A 138 3.97 0.18 17.32
C ALA A 138 4.56 -1.13 17.90
N SER A 139 4.60 -2.22 17.13
CA SER A 139 5.19 -3.52 17.50
C SER A 139 6.51 -3.84 16.76
N GLY A 140 7.16 -2.84 16.16
CA GLY A 140 8.12 -2.94 15.06
C GLY A 140 9.51 -3.56 15.31
N GLN A 141 9.65 -4.59 16.15
CA GLN A 141 10.94 -5.29 16.32
C GLN A 141 11.21 -6.36 15.25
N GLY A 142 10.21 -7.15 14.84
CA GLY A 142 10.43 -8.30 13.94
C GLY A 142 10.78 -7.93 12.50
N ARG A 143 10.11 -6.92 11.92
CA ARG A 143 10.34 -6.49 10.53
C ARG A 143 11.62 -5.67 10.35
N TRP A 144 12.11 -5.05 11.42
CA TRP A 144 13.30 -4.20 11.37
C TRP A 144 14.59 -4.99 11.15
N GLY A 145 14.68 -6.19 11.73
CA GLY A 145 15.83 -7.08 11.49
C GLY A 145 15.93 -7.53 10.03
N GLU A 146 14.80 -7.74 9.35
CA GLU A 146 14.82 -8.07 7.93
C GLU A 146 15.29 -6.88 7.09
N GLU A 147 14.78 -5.67 7.33
CA GLU A 147 15.17 -4.47 6.56
C GLU A 147 16.68 -4.16 6.70
N LYS A 148 17.27 -4.41 7.88
CA LYS A 148 18.71 -4.22 8.11
C LYS A 148 19.60 -5.25 7.44
N THR A 149 19.12 -6.47 7.27
CA THR A 149 19.91 -7.57 6.67
C THR A 149 19.89 -7.54 5.15
N PHE A 150 18.91 -6.87 4.53
CA PHE A 150 18.80 -6.79 3.07
C PHE A 150 20.07 -6.24 2.39
N PRO A 151 20.68 -5.12 2.84
CA PRO A 151 21.89 -4.60 2.18
C PRO A 151 23.08 -5.56 2.27
N GLU A 152 23.21 -6.27 3.40
CA GLU A 152 24.25 -7.28 3.59
C GLU A 152 24.02 -8.49 2.67
N ASP A 153 22.78 -8.97 2.59
CA ASP A 153 22.36 -10.06 1.68
C ASP A 153 22.71 -9.71 0.22
N CYS A 154 22.42 -8.48 -0.22
CA CYS A 154 22.75 -7.99 -1.56
C CYS A 154 24.26 -7.97 -1.80
N LYS A 155 25.02 -7.33 -0.90
CA LYS A 155 26.47 -7.22 -1.01
C LYS A 155 27.14 -8.60 -1.06
N ASN A 156 26.75 -9.51 -0.18
CA ASN A 156 27.29 -10.87 -0.13
C ASN A 156 26.94 -11.70 -1.37
N SER A 157 25.86 -11.33 -2.06
CA SER A 157 25.43 -11.95 -3.32
C SER A 157 25.96 -11.23 -4.57
N GLY A 158 26.80 -10.19 -4.42
CA GLY A 158 27.39 -9.45 -5.53
C GLY A 158 26.48 -8.37 -6.15
N PHE A 159 25.39 -8.00 -5.48
CA PHE A 159 24.47 -6.95 -5.91
C PHE A 159 24.69 -5.65 -5.12
N ARG A 160 24.47 -4.52 -5.78
CA ARG A 160 24.44 -3.20 -5.15
C ARG A 160 23.03 -2.94 -4.59
N PRO A 161 22.87 -2.77 -3.27
CA PRO A 161 21.55 -2.52 -2.68
C PRO A 161 21.11 -1.07 -2.93
N ILE A 162 19.90 -0.86 -3.44
CA ILE A 162 19.31 0.46 -3.66
C ILE A 162 18.02 0.57 -2.83
N LEU A 163 17.90 1.61 -2.01
CA LEU A 163 16.67 1.91 -1.27
C LEU A 163 15.96 3.10 -1.92
N LEU A 164 14.71 2.90 -2.33
CA LEU A 164 13.82 3.98 -2.76
C LEU A 164 12.75 4.22 -1.70
N VAL A 165 12.68 5.45 -1.16
CA VAL A 165 11.62 5.87 -0.23
C VAL A 165 10.90 7.09 -0.80
N PHE A 166 9.65 6.94 -1.23
CA PHE A 166 8.95 8.02 -1.92
C PHE A 166 8.44 9.14 -1.01
N ASP A 167 8.31 8.88 0.29
CA ASP A 167 8.11 9.91 1.31
C ASP A 167 9.45 10.47 1.82
N GLY A 168 9.62 11.78 1.72
CA GLY A 168 10.80 12.52 2.20
C GLY A 168 10.77 12.89 3.68
N THR A 169 9.72 12.53 4.43
CA THR A 169 9.59 12.88 5.86
C THR A 169 10.73 12.24 6.68
N GLN A 170 11.48 13.09 7.39
CA GLN A 170 12.61 12.63 8.20
C GLN A 170 12.16 11.72 9.35
N ALA A 171 12.91 10.65 9.57
CA ALA A 171 12.70 9.72 10.68
C ALA A 171 14.04 9.06 11.05
N ASN A 172 14.34 8.96 12.35
CA ASN A 172 15.59 8.34 12.84
C ASN A 172 15.85 6.94 12.27
N LYS A 173 14.78 6.18 11.97
CA LYS A 173 14.87 4.87 11.32
C LYS A 173 15.38 4.96 9.88
N LEU A 174 14.93 5.95 9.13
CA LEU A 174 15.40 6.18 7.77
C LEU A 174 16.90 6.51 7.76
N ASP A 175 17.37 7.30 8.72
CA ASP A 175 18.80 7.61 8.88
C ASP A 175 19.63 6.34 9.15
N GLU A 176 19.13 5.48 10.06
CA GLU A 176 19.79 4.21 10.36
C GLU A 176 19.86 3.27 9.15
N LEU A 177 18.75 3.10 8.41
CA LEU A 177 18.75 2.29 7.19
C LEU A 177 19.67 2.89 6.13
N THR A 178 19.65 4.21 5.96
CA THR A 178 20.53 4.91 5.01
C THR A 178 21.99 4.59 5.30
N ALA A 179 22.42 4.70 6.56
CA ALA A 179 23.78 4.37 6.96
C ALA A 179 24.15 2.90 6.62
N ILE A 180 23.22 1.95 6.81
CA ILE A 180 23.47 0.52 6.52
C ILE A 180 23.59 0.27 5.02
N PHE A 181 22.70 0.84 4.19
CA PHE A 181 22.75 0.72 2.73
C PHE A 181 24.07 1.29 2.19
N ILE A 182 24.45 2.49 2.61
CA ILE A 182 25.70 3.13 2.20
C ILE A 182 26.93 2.32 2.65
N LYS A 183 26.94 1.80 3.89
CA LYS A 183 28.03 0.92 4.38
C LYS A 183 28.18 -0.35 3.54
N CYS A 184 27.10 -0.83 2.93
CA CYS A 184 27.12 -1.99 2.04
C CYS A 184 27.49 -1.64 0.59
N GLY A 185 27.89 -0.39 0.30
CA GLY A 185 28.23 0.07 -1.04
C GLY A 185 26.99 0.39 -1.90
N GLY A 186 25.83 0.51 -1.26
CA GLY A 186 24.55 0.80 -1.89
C GLY A 186 24.27 2.28 -2.09
N GLU A 187 23.04 2.58 -2.45
CA GLU A 187 22.51 3.93 -2.63
C GLU A 187 21.13 4.06 -1.99
N VAL A 188 20.80 5.25 -1.49
CA VAL A 188 19.47 5.57 -0.96
C VAL A 188 18.96 6.84 -1.60
N LYS A 189 17.71 6.82 -2.05
CA LYS A 189 17.01 7.98 -2.62
C LYS A 189 15.67 8.16 -1.91
N THR A 190 15.38 9.40 -1.52
CA THR A 190 14.20 9.72 -0.70
C THR A 190 13.42 10.89 -1.30
N GLY A 191 12.10 10.91 -1.07
CA GLY A 191 11.21 11.99 -1.53
C GLY A 191 11.35 12.26 -3.02
N GLU A 192 11.56 13.53 -3.38
CA GLU A 192 11.80 13.97 -4.76
C GLU A 192 12.96 13.25 -5.43
N GLY A 193 14.01 12.87 -4.69
CA GLY A 193 15.13 12.11 -5.26
C GLY A 193 14.73 10.69 -5.69
N ALA A 194 13.79 10.06 -4.99
CA ALA A 194 13.25 8.76 -5.38
C ALA A 194 12.35 8.90 -6.62
N TRP A 195 11.53 9.95 -6.68
CA TRP A 195 10.69 10.25 -7.85
C TRP A 195 11.52 10.57 -9.09
N ALA A 196 12.54 11.42 -8.97
CA ALA A 196 13.42 11.77 -10.08
C ALA A 196 14.17 10.55 -10.62
N HIS A 197 14.59 9.62 -9.75
CA HIS A 197 15.17 8.35 -10.20
C HIS A 197 14.18 7.51 -10.99
N LEU A 198 12.95 7.38 -10.49
CA LEU A 198 11.90 6.62 -11.17
C LEU A 198 11.61 7.20 -12.56
N GLU A 199 11.50 8.51 -12.68
CA GLU A 199 11.27 9.21 -13.95
C GLU A 199 12.44 9.08 -14.92
N SER A 200 13.68 9.15 -14.41
CA SER A 200 14.86 9.00 -15.28
C SER A 200 14.96 7.61 -15.90
N MET A 201 14.31 6.61 -15.29
CA MET A 201 14.28 5.23 -15.76
C MET A 201 13.03 4.92 -16.59
N ALA A 202 11.96 5.70 -16.44
CA ALA A 202 10.70 5.48 -17.13
C ALA A 202 10.78 5.89 -18.61
N GLY A 203 10.19 5.07 -19.49
CA GLY A 203 9.97 5.46 -20.87
C GLY A 203 8.87 6.53 -21.01
N PRO A 204 8.66 7.07 -22.23
CA PRO A 204 7.72 8.16 -22.45
C PRO A 204 6.27 7.81 -22.10
N ALA A 205 5.75 6.62 -22.46
CA ALA A 205 4.37 6.27 -22.12
C ALA A 205 4.22 6.02 -20.62
N ILE A 206 5.18 5.35 -19.98
CA ILE A 206 5.16 5.11 -18.54
C ILE A 206 5.25 6.39 -17.73
N SER A 207 6.01 7.38 -18.20
CA SER A 207 6.04 8.71 -17.59
C SER A 207 4.65 9.35 -17.54
N VAL A 208 3.84 9.19 -18.60
CA VAL A 208 2.44 9.64 -18.60
C VAL A 208 1.59 8.88 -17.58
N PHE A 209 1.81 7.56 -17.42
CA PHE A 209 1.13 6.78 -16.40
C PHE A 209 1.45 7.28 -14.99
N LEU A 210 2.74 7.45 -14.69
CA LEU A 210 3.23 7.89 -13.38
C LEU A 210 2.65 9.25 -13.01
N GLU A 211 2.68 10.21 -13.94
CA GLU A 211 2.13 11.54 -13.70
C GLU A 211 0.63 11.47 -13.41
N LYS A 212 -0.14 10.89 -14.36
CA LYS A 212 -1.61 10.94 -14.32
C LYS A 212 -2.26 10.08 -13.23
N TYR A 213 -1.68 8.92 -12.91
CA TYR A 213 -2.33 7.94 -12.03
C TYR A 213 -1.64 7.75 -10.69
N VAL A 214 -0.45 8.30 -10.51
CA VAL A 214 0.31 8.17 -9.26
C VAL A 214 0.59 9.55 -8.67
N LYS A 215 1.40 10.39 -9.34
CA LYS A 215 1.86 11.68 -8.79
C LYS A 215 0.72 12.68 -8.65
N GLU A 216 0.00 12.98 -9.72
CA GLU A 216 -1.08 13.98 -9.71
C GLU A 216 -2.17 13.62 -8.69
N PRO A 217 -2.70 12.37 -8.61
CA PRO A 217 -3.65 12.02 -7.56
C PRO A 217 -3.10 12.16 -6.13
N LEU A 218 -1.85 11.77 -5.88
CA LEU A 218 -1.23 11.91 -4.56
C LEU A 218 -1.05 13.39 -4.19
N LYS A 219 -0.58 14.19 -5.14
CA LYS A 219 -0.43 15.64 -5.00
C LYS A 219 -1.78 16.29 -4.70
N ASN A 220 -2.81 16.00 -5.49
CA ASN A 220 -4.16 16.55 -5.30
C ASN A 220 -4.71 16.22 -3.90
N LEU A 221 -4.51 14.99 -3.42
CA LEU A 221 -4.94 14.60 -2.07
C LEU A 221 -4.18 15.34 -0.96
N LEU A 222 -2.87 15.56 -1.13
CA LEU A 222 -2.05 16.29 -0.16
C LEU A 222 -2.38 17.78 -0.13
N GLU A 223 -2.57 18.40 -1.30
CA GLU A 223 -2.90 19.83 -1.44
C GLU A 223 -4.34 20.13 -1.01
N SER A 224 -5.25 19.15 -1.17
CA SER A 224 -6.65 19.27 -0.74
C SER A 224 -6.87 18.86 0.72
N ALA A 225 -5.82 18.51 1.47
CA ALA A 225 -5.96 18.11 2.86
C ALA A 225 -6.49 19.29 3.69
N PRO A 226 -7.67 19.17 4.33
CA PRO A 226 -8.23 20.26 5.11
C PRO A 226 -7.34 20.60 6.30
N SER A 227 -7.36 21.87 6.69
CA SER A 227 -6.75 22.28 7.96
C SER A 227 -7.50 21.62 9.13
N ARG A 228 -6.86 21.53 10.29
CA ARG A 228 -7.52 21.00 11.50
C ARG A 228 -8.76 21.81 11.90
N GLU A 229 -8.81 23.08 11.54
CA GLU A 229 -9.91 24.01 11.85
C GLU A 229 -11.06 23.90 10.83
N ASP A 230 -10.81 23.26 9.69
CA ASP A 230 -11.75 23.12 8.56
C ASP A 230 -12.00 21.64 8.20
N LEU A 231 -11.95 20.77 9.22
CA LEU A 231 -12.26 19.36 9.02
C LEU A 231 -13.77 19.18 8.81
N PRO A 232 -14.21 18.63 7.66
CA PRO A 232 -15.62 18.41 7.40
C PRO A 232 -16.22 17.44 8.43
N SER A 233 -17.50 17.63 8.73
CA SER A 233 -18.21 16.72 9.63
C SER A 233 -18.25 15.30 9.06
N LEU A 234 -18.09 14.30 9.92
CA LEU A 234 -18.18 12.89 9.60
C LEU A 234 -19.44 12.29 10.24
N SER A 235 -20.31 11.72 9.41
CA SER A 235 -21.46 10.93 9.87
C SER A 235 -21.44 9.52 9.26
N LEU A 236 -21.88 8.54 10.06
CA LEU A 236 -21.85 7.13 9.70
C LEU A 236 -23.21 6.51 9.95
N HIS A 237 -23.76 5.89 8.92
CA HIS A 237 -25.03 5.20 8.99
C HIS A 237 -24.85 3.78 8.48
N GLN A 238 -25.41 2.82 9.20
CA GLN A 238 -25.41 1.42 8.80
C GLN A 238 -26.84 0.89 8.86
N THR A 239 -27.22 0.18 7.82
CA THR A 239 -28.38 -0.71 7.76
C THR A 239 -27.88 -2.15 7.53
N ASP A 240 -28.80 -3.11 7.39
CA ASP A 240 -28.43 -4.49 7.10
C ASP A 240 -27.78 -4.65 5.72
N THR A 241 -28.11 -3.76 4.77
CA THR A 241 -27.70 -3.86 3.37
C THR A 241 -26.78 -2.72 2.92
N THR A 242 -26.55 -1.72 3.76
CA THR A 242 -25.72 -0.56 3.38
C THR A 242 -24.90 0.00 4.53
N ILE A 243 -23.72 0.53 4.21
CA ILE A 243 -23.01 1.52 5.03
C ILE A 243 -22.92 2.81 4.23
N GLN A 244 -23.30 3.91 4.85
CA GLN A 244 -23.13 5.25 4.32
C GLN A 244 -22.11 6.02 5.15
N ILE A 245 -21.09 6.55 4.48
CA ILE A 245 -20.11 7.47 5.06
C ILE A 245 -20.39 8.83 4.45
N VAL A 246 -20.71 9.81 5.30
CA VAL A 246 -21.00 11.19 4.89
C VAL A 246 -19.88 12.10 5.40
N ILE A 247 -19.27 12.86 4.50
CA ILE A 247 -18.19 13.82 4.75
C ILE A 247 -18.65 15.17 4.21
N GLY A 248 -19.02 16.09 5.11
CA GLY A 248 -19.64 17.35 4.69
C GLY A 248 -20.91 17.10 3.85
N ASP A 249 -20.90 17.56 2.61
CA ASP A 249 -22.03 17.42 1.67
C ASP A 249 -21.90 16.20 0.73
N GLU A 250 -20.83 15.43 0.85
CA GLU A 250 -20.57 14.26 0.03
C GLU A 250 -20.87 12.96 0.79
N ALA A 251 -21.35 11.96 0.06
CA ALA A 251 -21.64 10.65 0.64
C ALA A 251 -21.13 9.51 -0.24
N VAL A 252 -20.51 8.52 0.41
CA VAL A 252 -20.17 7.23 -0.19
C VAL A 252 -21.12 6.18 0.38
N THR A 253 -21.82 5.47 -0.51
CA THR A 253 -22.67 4.33 -0.14
C THR A 253 -21.99 3.02 -0.52
N ILE A 254 -21.82 2.15 0.48
CA ILE A 254 -21.25 0.81 0.34
C ILE A 254 -22.40 -0.18 0.45
N ASN A 255 -22.73 -0.84 -0.64
CA ASN A 255 -23.72 -1.92 -0.64
C ASN A 255 -23.13 -3.16 0.02
N ARG A 256 -23.86 -3.74 0.97
CA ARG A 256 -23.50 -4.97 1.67
C ARG A 256 -24.44 -6.07 1.20
N PRO A 257 -23.93 -7.10 0.50
CA PRO A 257 -24.76 -8.24 0.17
C PRO A 257 -25.20 -8.95 1.45
N MET A 258 -26.48 -9.33 1.53
CA MET A 258 -26.95 -10.27 2.56
C MET A 258 -26.13 -11.56 2.44
N LYS A 259 -25.78 -12.16 3.57
CA LYS A 259 -25.17 -13.49 3.53
C LYS A 259 -26.23 -14.48 3.05
N GLU A 260 -25.85 -15.47 2.24
CA GLU A 260 -26.75 -16.56 1.83
C GLU A 260 -27.39 -17.28 3.04
N GLU A 261 -26.71 -17.28 4.20
CA GLU A 261 -27.22 -17.81 5.47
C GLU A 261 -28.46 -17.06 6.01
N ASP A 262 -28.65 -15.79 5.65
CA ASP A 262 -29.80 -14.97 6.08
C ASP A 262 -31.01 -15.07 5.12
N ILE A 263 -30.84 -15.72 3.95
CA ILE A 263 -31.90 -15.89 2.94
C ILE A 263 -32.77 -17.11 3.24
N ILE A 264 -32.22 -18.12 3.94
CA ILE A 264 -32.89 -19.40 4.21
C ILE A 264 -33.80 -19.32 5.46
N SER A 265 -33.71 -18.26 6.28
CA SER A 265 -34.51 -18.13 7.50
C SER A 265 -35.92 -17.57 7.31
N ASP A 266 -36.27 -17.07 6.12
CA ASP A 266 -37.57 -16.42 5.85
C ASP A 266 -38.61 -17.31 5.13
N GLU A 267 -38.28 -18.56 4.76
CA GLU A 267 -39.25 -19.52 4.19
C GLU A 267 -39.84 -20.50 5.23
N GLY A 268 -39.85 -20.13 6.51
CA GLY A 268 -40.34 -20.98 7.60
C GLY A 268 -41.17 -20.25 8.64
N ASN A 269 -42.38 -19.82 8.28
CA ASN A 269 -43.52 -19.65 9.19
C ASN A 269 -44.85 -19.74 8.45
#